data_AF-H2ZLX8-F1
#
_entry.id   AF-H2ZLX8-F1
#
_cell.length_a   1.000
_cell.length_b   1.000
_cell.length_c   1.000
_cell.angle_alpha   90.00
_cell.angle_beta   90.00
_cell.angle_gamma   90.00
#
_symmetry.space_group_name_H-M   'P 1'
#
loop_
_entity.id
_entity.type
_entity.pdbx_description
1 polymer ?
#
loop_
_entity_poly.entity_id
_entity_poly.type
_entity_poly.pdbx_seq_one_letter_code
_entity_poly.pdbx_strand_id
1 'polypeptide(L)'
;MAYQFRDLRKGDSFWYENGGSSAKFTLSQLRSIKQTMLSGVICDVGENVTTIQPEVMKLHTLPGNQRVPCTSLTSLDLSPWNETAGEFPSIVDDINTADYEWTPWFPITHYRSNELPLDPGPAVLRILRVYRPDDVCNDVLGKEMRTVNRHMQIRFKCPPGQIKGTDFPPVDSAEVYWTNWSDQLTPNAPNYDDDEGLAGSNACFKPIAVQAQTLDGIPARETGDVFEMLSPQDGLLCRGTHQPGNQCKDYRVRYLCSKG
;
A
#
# COMPACT_ATOMS: atom_id res chain seq x y z
N MET A 1 -11.18 0.75 15.76
CA MET A 1 -10.64 2.05 15.30
C MET A 1 -10.07 2.05 13.87
N ALA A 2 -9.38 1.00 13.41
CA ALA A 2 -8.75 0.99 12.07
C ALA A 2 -9.72 1.27 10.89
N TYR A 3 -10.93 0.70 10.92
CA TYR A 3 -11.96 1.00 9.92
C TYR A 3 -12.34 2.48 9.88
N GLN A 4 -12.50 3.11 11.04
CA GLN A 4 -12.81 4.54 11.14
C GLN A 4 -11.70 5.39 10.51
N PHE A 5 -10.42 5.08 10.79
CA PHE A 5 -9.29 5.81 10.18
C PHE A 5 -9.17 5.59 8.68
N ARG A 6 -9.39 4.35 8.22
CA ARG A 6 -9.44 4.02 6.79
C ARG A 6 -10.54 4.80 6.09
N ASP A 7 -11.74 4.79 6.67
CA ASP A 7 -12.92 5.42 6.08
C ASP A 7 -12.81 6.95 6.14
N LEU A 8 -12.17 7.52 7.17
CA LEU A 8 -11.80 8.94 7.23
C LEU A 8 -10.80 9.30 6.12
N ARG A 9 -9.71 8.55 5.98
CA ARG A 9 -8.70 8.78 4.93
C ARG A 9 -9.30 8.69 3.53
N LYS A 10 -10.19 7.70 3.29
CA LYS A 10 -10.84 7.51 1.98
C LYS A 10 -11.97 8.49 1.71
N GLY A 11 -12.73 8.87 2.74
CA GLY A 11 -13.87 9.77 2.63
C GLY A 11 -13.48 11.24 2.59
N ASP A 12 -12.25 11.58 2.97
CA ASP A 12 -11.75 12.94 2.97
C ASP A 12 -11.21 13.35 1.58
N SER A 13 -11.98 14.19 0.89
CA SER A 13 -11.58 14.79 -0.39
C SER A 13 -10.33 15.69 -0.29
N PHE A 14 -10.01 16.18 0.91
CA PHE A 14 -8.84 17.02 1.20
C PHE A 14 -7.69 16.23 1.83
N TRP A 15 -7.76 14.89 1.84
CA TRP A 15 -6.65 14.08 2.31
C TRP A 15 -5.36 14.46 1.55
N TYR A 16 -4.31 14.81 2.30
CA TYR A 16 -3.11 15.46 1.76
C TYR A 16 -2.33 14.61 0.73
N GLU A 17 -2.52 13.29 0.72
CA GLU A 17 -1.90 12.39 -0.26
C GLU A 17 -2.78 12.11 -1.49
N ASN A 18 -3.97 12.73 -1.57
CA ASN A 18 -4.77 12.64 -2.79
C ASN A 18 -3.96 13.24 -3.94
N GLY A 19 -3.96 12.54 -5.08
CA GLY A 19 -3.28 12.95 -6.31
C GLY A 19 -4.28 13.25 -7.43
N GLY A 20 -3.77 13.54 -8.62
CA GLY A 20 -4.60 13.78 -9.81
C GLY A 20 -5.51 15.01 -9.65
N SER A 21 -6.76 14.91 -10.10
CA SER A 21 -7.74 16.01 -10.02
C SER A 21 -8.12 16.42 -8.59
N SER A 22 -7.84 15.55 -7.62
CA SER A 22 -8.14 15.78 -6.20
C SER A 22 -6.94 16.29 -5.41
N ALA A 23 -5.78 16.46 -6.06
CA ALA A 23 -4.56 16.91 -5.41
C ALA A 23 -4.73 18.30 -4.77
N LYS A 24 -4.23 18.43 -3.54
CA LYS A 24 -4.19 19.69 -2.78
C LYS A 24 -2.78 20.26 -2.67
N PHE A 25 -1.80 19.40 -2.84
CA PHE A 25 -0.39 19.73 -2.82
C PHE A 25 0.25 19.31 -4.13
N THR A 26 1.21 20.09 -4.60
CA THR A 26 2.10 19.66 -5.67
C THR A 26 2.98 18.51 -5.17
N LEU A 27 3.66 17.81 -6.07
CA LEU A 27 4.51 16.70 -5.68
C LEU A 27 5.70 17.14 -4.81
N SER A 28 6.29 18.30 -5.10
CA SER A 28 7.38 18.89 -4.31
C SER A 28 6.90 19.25 -2.89
N GLN A 29 5.71 19.83 -2.78
CA GLN A 29 5.04 20.09 -1.51
C GLN A 29 4.78 18.80 -0.73
N LEU A 30 4.22 17.77 -1.38
CA LEU A 30 3.95 16.48 -0.74
C LEU A 30 5.23 15.77 -0.27
N ARG A 31 6.32 15.85 -1.04
CA ARG A 31 7.63 15.31 -0.63
C ARG A 31 8.15 16.01 0.62
N SER A 32 8.06 17.34 0.68
CA SER A 32 8.45 18.11 1.87
C SER A 32 7.64 17.72 3.10
N ILE A 33 6.30 17.62 2.98
CA ILE A 33 5.44 17.16 4.08
C ILE A 33 5.84 15.75 4.54
N LYS A 34 6.08 14.82 3.61
CA LYS A 34 6.42 13.42 3.94
C LYS A 34 7.79 13.24 4.59
N GLN A 35 8.73 14.15 4.37
CA GLN A 35 10.05 14.13 4.99
C GLN A 35 10.03 14.72 6.41
N THR A 36 8.95 15.40 6.79
CA THR A 36 8.82 16.03 8.11
C THR A 36 8.62 14.99 9.19
N MET A 37 9.43 15.07 10.26
CA MET A 37 9.29 14.23 11.44
C MET A 37 8.56 14.98 12.55
N LEU A 38 7.72 14.28 13.33
CA LEU A 38 7.05 14.88 14.50
C LEU A 38 8.04 15.45 15.51
N SER A 39 9.24 14.86 15.62
CA SER A 39 10.32 15.36 16.46
C SER A 39 10.82 16.73 16.00
N GLY A 40 10.97 16.95 14.70
CA GLY A 40 11.31 18.25 14.11
C GLY A 40 10.23 19.30 14.41
N VAL A 41 8.95 18.96 14.20
CA VAL A 41 7.83 19.87 14.49
C VAL A 41 7.80 20.29 15.96
N ILE A 42 8.04 19.36 16.89
CA ILE A 42 8.09 19.68 18.32
C ILE A 42 9.28 20.57 18.65
N CYS A 43 10.44 20.35 18.03
CA CYS A 43 11.61 21.22 18.20
C CYS A 43 11.36 22.65 17.67
N ASP A 44 10.68 22.78 16.54
CA ASP A 44 10.40 24.08 15.92
C ASP A 44 9.39 24.91 16.75
N VAL A 45 8.43 24.25 17.42
CA VAL A 45 7.35 24.90 18.20
C VAL A 45 7.70 25.00 19.70
N GLY A 46 8.53 24.10 20.23
CA GLY A 46 8.78 23.97 21.66
C GLY A 46 9.86 24.91 22.18
N GLU A 47 9.49 25.92 22.97
CA GLU A 47 10.41 26.93 23.50
C GLU A 47 11.58 26.37 24.34
N ASN A 48 11.36 25.26 25.06
CA ASN A 48 12.35 24.65 25.97
C ASN A 48 12.75 23.22 25.56
N VAL A 49 12.53 22.85 24.31
CA VAL A 49 12.92 21.52 23.79
C VAL A 49 14.24 21.68 23.05
N THR A 50 15.34 21.28 23.68
CA THR A 50 16.69 21.33 23.06
C THR A 50 17.16 19.98 22.54
N THR A 51 16.61 18.89 23.10
CA THR A 51 16.90 17.51 22.70
C THR A 51 15.62 16.69 22.69
N ILE A 52 15.48 15.82 21.69
CA ILE A 52 14.31 14.93 21.54
C ILE A 52 14.73 13.65 20.81
N GLN A 53 14.00 12.56 21.03
CA GLN A 53 14.16 11.34 20.25
C GLN A 53 13.58 11.51 18.83
N PRO A 54 14.24 11.01 17.76
CA PRO A 54 13.75 11.14 16.39
C PRO A 54 12.33 10.56 16.18
N GLU A 55 12.07 9.35 16.68
CA GLU A 55 10.76 8.70 16.63
C GLU A 55 10.01 8.93 17.95
N VAL A 56 9.27 10.04 18.03
CA VAL A 56 8.65 10.54 19.28
C VAL A 56 7.71 9.53 19.95
N MET A 57 7.02 8.71 19.15
CA MET A 57 6.09 7.69 19.65
C MET A 57 6.77 6.38 20.08
N LYS A 58 8.09 6.24 19.85
CA LYS A 58 8.89 5.13 20.34
C LYS A 58 9.68 5.55 21.58
N LEU A 59 10.02 4.57 22.42
CA LEU A 59 10.86 4.81 23.60
C LEU A 59 12.27 5.25 23.16
N HIS A 60 12.82 6.25 23.85
CA HIS A 60 14.18 6.75 23.57
C HIS A 60 15.30 5.77 24.01
N THR A 61 14.94 4.75 24.78
CA THR A 61 15.85 3.70 25.25
C THR A 61 16.11 2.65 24.17
N LEU A 62 15.31 2.62 23.10
CA LEU A 62 15.51 1.70 21.99
C LEU A 62 16.78 2.06 21.21
N PRO A 63 17.57 1.06 20.76
CA PRO A 63 18.73 1.31 19.91
C PRO A 63 18.35 2.09 18.65
N GLY A 64 19.04 3.20 18.38
CA GLY A 64 18.80 4.04 17.20
C GLY A 64 17.75 5.13 17.39
N ASN A 65 17.09 5.21 18.55
CA ASN A 65 16.11 6.26 18.88
C ASN A 65 16.51 7.09 20.11
N GLN A 66 17.81 7.19 20.40
CA GLN A 66 18.27 8.04 21.49
C GLN A 66 17.97 9.52 21.22
N ARG A 67 17.88 10.32 22.29
CA ARG A 67 17.66 11.76 22.16
C ARG A 67 18.84 12.42 21.43
N VAL A 68 18.52 13.22 20.43
CA VAL A 68 19.47 14.03 19.65
C VAL A 68 19.17 15.52 19.82
N PRO A 69 20.14 16.41 19.60
CA PRO A 69 19.89 17.86 19.57
C PRO A 69 18.88 18.24 18.48
N CYS A 70 18.04 19.24 18.74
CA CYS A 70 17.08 19.72 17.74
C CYS A 70 17.76 20.19 16.44
N THR A 71 18.98 20.73 16.53
CA THR A 71 19.76 21.18 15.37
C THR A 71 20.17 20.07 14.41
N SER A 72 20.13 18.80 14.83
CA SER A 72 20.41 17.68 13.93
C SER A 72 19.17 17.14 13.22
N LEU A 73 17.98 17.63 13.56
CA LEU A 73 16.73 17.23 12.92
C LEU A 73 16.41 18.12 11.73
N THR A 74 15.78 17.54 10.71
CA THR A 74 15.34 18.27 9.52
C THR A 74 14.01 18.95 9.80
N SER A 75 13.96 20.28 9.69
CA SER A 75 12.71 21.06 9.72
C SER A 75 11.97 20.97 8.38
N LEU A 76 10.67 21.29 8.38
CA LEU A 76 9.84 21.29 7.18
C LEU A 76 10.39 22.29 6.14
N ASP A 77 10.69 21.81 4.93
CA ASP A 77 11.15 22.66 3.83
C ASP A 77 9.96 23.37 3.17
N LEU A 78 9.83 24.68 3.40
CA LEU A 78 8.75 25.50 2.82
C LEU A 78 9.10 26.09 1.46
N SER A 79 10.29 25.81 0.90
CA SER A 79 10.65 26.29 -0.44
C SER A 79 9.64 25.93 -1.54
N PRO A 80 8.92 24.78 -1.51
CA PRO A 80 7.89 24.45 -2.50
C PRO A 80 6.60 25.29 -2.43
N TRP A 81 6.44 26.13 -1.41
CA TRP A 81 5.30 27.05 -1.27
C TRP A 81 5.64 28.48 -1.70
N ASN A 82 6.83 28.71 -2.24
CA ASN A 82 7.20 30.02 -2.74
C ASN A 82 6.40 30.35 -4.01
N GLU A 83 5.40 31.20 -3.87
CA GLU A 83 4.60 31.71 -4.99
C GLU A 83 5.35 32.86 -5.66
N THR A 84 5.92 32.63 -6.85
CA THR A 84 6.38 33.73 -7.70
C THR A 84 5.18 34.48 -8.25
N ALA A 85 5.10 35.78 -7.97
CA ALA A 85 4.00 36.65 -8.40
C ALA A 85 3.81 36.62 -9.93
N GLY A 86 2.84 35.84 -10.41
CA GLY A 86 2.44 35.84 -11.83
C GLY A 86 1.99 34.49 -12.39
N GLU A 87 2.40 33.38 -11.78
CA GLU A 87 1.99 32.04 -12.18
C GLU A 87 1.36 31.35 -10.98
N PHE A 88 0.04 31.17 -10.98
CA PHE A 88 -0.56 30.13 -10.16
C PHE A 88 -0.11 28.81 -10.80
N PRO A 89 0.80 28.02 -10.19
CA PRO A 89 1.11 26.71 -10.73
C PRO A 89 -0.20 25.95 -10.66
N SER A 90 -0.77 25.61 -11.82
CA SER A 90 -1.93 24.74 -11.77
C SER A 90 -1.43 23.43 -11.16
N ILE A 91 -2.16 22.93 -10.15
CA ILE A 91 -1.86 21.64 -9.50
C ILE A 91 -1.75 20.51 -10.55
N VAL A 92 -2.29 20.75 -11.76
CA VAL A 92 -2.29 19.86 -12.92
C VAL A 92 -1.00 19.96 -13.75
N ASP A 93 -0.38 21.15 -13.86
CA ASP A 93 0.78 21.41 -14.74
C ASP A 93 2.12 21.01 -14.12
N ASP A 94 2.21 20.95 -12.79
CA ASP A 94 3.38 20.42 -12.06
C ASP A 94 3.38 18.89 -11.92
N ILE A 95 2.36 18.20 -12.46
CA ILE A 95 2.34 16.74 -12.46
C ILE A 95 3.20 16.24 -13.61
N ASN A 96 4.49 16.06 -13.32
CA ASN A 96 5.36 15.35 -14.24
C ASN A 96 4.81 13.93 -14.46
N THR A 97 4.35 13.65 -15.69
CA THR A 97 3.80 12.35 -16.07
C THR A 97 4.76 11.16 -15.89
N ALA A 98 6.05 11.46 -15.65
CA ALA A 98 7.09 10.50 -15.29
C ALA A 98 7.04 10.04 -13.82
N ASP A 99 6.45 10.83 -12.91
CA ASP A 99 6.31 10.48 -11.49
C ASP A 99 5.07 9.60 -11.21
N TYR A 100 4.30 9.28 -12.24
CA TYR A 100 3.19 8.34 -12.14
C TYR A 100 3.70 6.91 -12.06
N GLU A 101 3.26 6.18 -11.03
CA GLU A 101 3.63 4.80 -10.82
C GLU A 101 2.58 3.86 -11.43
N TRP A 102 3.08 2.84 -12.12
CA TRP A 102 2.25 1.73 -12.55
C TRP A 102 2.06 0.77 -11.38
N THR A 103 0.82 0.37 -11.13
CA THR A 103 0.54 -0.73 -10.21
C THR A 103 1.21 -2.02 -10.73
N PRO A 104 1.44 -3.00 -9.86
CA PRO A 104 1.69 -4.37 -10.28
C PRO A 104 0.61 -4.87 -11.25
N TRP A 105 0.94 -5.91 -12.01
CA TRP A 105 -0.02 -6.56 -12.90
C TRP A 105 -1.01 -7.39 -12.08
N PHE A 106 -2.30 -7.19 -12.32
CA PHE A 106 -3.39 -7.94 -11.70
C PHE A 106 -3.93 -8.96 -12.70
N PRO A 107 -4.10 -10.24 -12.32
CA PRO A 107 -4.76 -11.20 -13.18
C PRO A 107 -6.28 -10.99 -13.18
N ILE A 108 -6.92 -11.19 -14.33
CA ILE A 108 -8.37 -11.00 -14.49
C ILE A 108 -9.04 -12.36 -14.34
N THR A 109 -9.15 -12.86 -13.11
CA THR A 109 -9.50 -14.26 -12.83
C THR A 109 -10.99 -14.50 -12.59
N HIS A 110 -11.75 -13.45 -12.29
CA HIS A 110 -13.21 -13.51 -12.14
C HIS A 110 -13.99 -13.47 -13.45
N TYR A 111 -13.31 -13.31 -14.60
CA TYR A 111 -13.98 -13.26 -15.89
C TYR A 111 -13.56 -14.45 -16.75
N ARG A 112 -14.54 -15.24 -17.21
CA ARG A 112 -14.30 -16.17 -18.31
C ARG A 112 -13.99 -15.36 -19.56
N SER A 113 -13.01 -15.81 -20.36
CA SER A 113 -12.55 -15.13 -21.59
C SER A 113 -13.68 -14.73 -22.54
N ASN A 114 -14.81 -15.44 -22.48
CA ASN A 114 -15.94 -15.34 -23.39
C ASN A 114 -17.02 -14.38 -22.88
N GLU A 115 -16.91 -13.90 -21.64
CA GLU A 115 -17.89 -13.03 -20.95
C GLU A 115 -17.27 -11.67 -20.56
N LEU A 116 -16.04 -11.40 -21.00
CA LEU A 116 -15.36 -10.13 -20.73
C LEU A 116 -16.07 -8.98 -21.47
N PRO A 117 -16.41 -7.89 -20.77
CA PRO A 117 -16.85 -6.66 -21.43
C PRO A 117 -15.81 -6.18 -22.44
N LEU A 118 -16.25 -5.42 -23.46
CA LEU A 118 -15.36 -4.76 -24.43
C LEU A 118 -14.26 -3.93 -23.76
N ASP A 119 -14.55 -3.39 -22.58
CA ASP A 119 -13.60 -2.76 -21.69
C ASP A 119 -13.78 -3.31 -20.26
N PRO A 120 -13.00 -4.34 -19.86
CA PRO A 120 -13.11 -4.93 -18.53
C PRO A 120 -12.53 -4.01 -17.45
N GLY A 121 -11.76 -2.99 -17.82
CA GLY A 121 -11.01 -2.13 -16.90
C GLY A 121 -11.86 -1.53 -15.77
N PRO A 122 -12.99 -0.85 -16.06
CA PRO A 122 -13.85 -0.27 -15.02
C PRO A 122 -14.44 -1.32 -14.05
N ALA A 123 -14.81 -2.49 -14.57
CA ALA A 123 -15.43 -3.54 -13.77
C ALA A 123 -14.37 -4.24 -12.88
N VAL A 124 -13.20 -4.54 -13.44
CA VAL A 124 -12.05 -5.06 -12.68
C VAL A 124 -11.58 -4.05 -11.65
N LEU A 125 -11.47 -2.77 -12.00
CA LEU A 125 -11.09 -1.70 -11.07
C LEU A 125 -12.04 -1.62 -9.87
N ARG A 126 -13.35 -1.77 -10.08
CA ARG A 126 -14.35 -1.81 -9.01
C ARG A 126 -14.13 -2.99 -8.07
N ILE A 127 -13.80 -4.17 -8.61
CA ILE A 127 -13.47 -5.37 -7.82
C ILE A 127 -12.18 -5.11 -7.03
N LEU A 128 -11.11 -4.66 -7.68
CA LEU A 128 -9.83 -4.41 -7.01
C LEU A 128 -9.94 -3.37 -5.90
N ARG A 129 -10.78 -2.33 -6.02
CA ARG A 129 -11.00 -1.38 -4.92
C ARG A 129 -11.66 -1.99 -3.68
N VAL A 130 -12.39 -3.09 -3.85
CA VAL A 130 -13.04 -3.83 -2.76
C VAL A 130 -12.04 -4.79 -2.13
N TYR A 131 -11.37 -5.61 -2.94
CA TYR A 131 -10.53 -6.72 -2.46
C TYR A 131 -9.06 -6.34 -2.25
N ARG A 132 -8.55 -5.34 -2.99
CA ARG A 132 -7.15 -4.89 -2.97
C ARG A 132 -7.05 -3.36 -2.87
N PRO A 133 -7.70 -2.75 -1.85
CA PRO A 133 -7.88 -1.30 -1.76
C PRO A 133 -6.59 -0.48 -1.69
N ASP A 134 -5.48 -1.09 -1.26
CA ASP A 134 -4.19 -0.42 -1.09
C ASP A 134 -3.25 -0.63 -2.30
N ASP A 135 -3.64 -1.49 -3.25
CA ASP A 135 -2.88 -1.80 -4.47
C ASP A 135 -3.27 -0.95 -5.67
N VAL A 136 -4.41 -0.25 -5.59
CA VAL A 136 -4.93 0.56 -6.70
C VAL A 136 -5.38 1.91 -6.19
N CYS A 137 -4.93 2.95 -6.86
CA CYS A 137 -5.31 4.33 -6.57
C CYS A 137 -6.81 4.61 -6.80
N ASN A 138 -7.29 5.64 -6.11
CA ASN A 138 -8.64 6.17 -6.28
C ASN A 138 -8.81 6.89 -7.63
N ASP A 139 -7.76 7.54 -8.14
CA ASP A 139 -7.81 8.30 -9.39
C ASP A 139 -6.92 7.63 -10.44
N VAL A 140 -7.48 6.66 -11.16
CA VAL A 140 -6.75 5.97 -12.24
C VAL A 140 -6.60 6.89 -13.44
N LEU A 141 -5.36 7.13 -13.85
CA LEU A 141 -5.01 8.01 -14.98
C LEU A 141 -4.89 7.26 -16.30
N GLY A 142 -4.71 5.95 -16.23
CA GLY A 142 -4.55 5.08 -17.39
C GLY A 142 -4.59 3.62 -17.00
N LYS A 143 -4.72 2.76 -18.00
CA LYS A 143 -4.70 1.30 -17.83
C LYS A 143 -3.96 0.64 -18.97
N GLU A 144 -3.34 -0.48 -18.67
CA GLU A 144 -2.74 -1.36 -19.66
C GLU A 144 -3.22 -2.78 -19.42
N MET A 145 -3.42 -3.51 -20.51
CA MET A 145 -3.80 -4.92 -20.49
C MET A 145 -2.76 -5.72 -21.26
N ARG A 146 -2.44 -6.91 -20.78
CA ARG A 146 -1.58 -7.88 -21.46
C ARG A 146 -2.13 -9.28 -21.30
N THR A 147 -1.65 -10.20 -22.13
CA THR A 147 -1.93 -11.63 -21.98
C THR A 147 -0.62 -12.37 -21.74
N VAL A 148 -0.53 -13.08 -20.63
CA VAL A 148 0.63 -13.91 -20.25
C VAL A 148 0.13 -15.34 -20.06
N ASN A 149 0.74 -16.32 -20.73
CA ASN A 149 0.33 -17.74 -20.63
C ASN A 149 -1.19 -17.96 -20.81
N ARG A 150 -1.80 -17.28 -21.80
CA ARG A 150 -3.25 -17.28 -22.09
C ARG A 150 -4.15 -16.67 -21.01
N HIS A 151 -3.59 -16.04 -19.98
CA HIS A 151 -4.33 -15.33 -18.95
C HIS A 151 -4.19 -13.83 -19.14
N MET A 152 -5.33 -13.11 -19.11
CA MET A 152 -5.32 -11.66 -19.19
C MET A 152 -4.90 -11.06 -17.85
N GLN A 153 -4.08 -10.03 -17.93
CA GLN A 153 -3.64 -9.22 -16.82
C GLN A 153 -3.89 -7.74 -17.13
N ILE A 154 -4.16 -6.94 -16.11
CA ILE A 154 -4.38 -5.50 -16.20
C ILE A 154 -3.60 -4.78 -15.12
N ARG A 155 -3.08 -3.60 -15.42
CA ARG A 155 -2.50 -2.68 -14.44
C ARG A 155 -3.02 -1.27 -14.66
N PHE A 156 -2.91 -0.45 -13.63
CA PHE A 156 -3.40 0.93 -13.63
C PHE A 156 -2.25 1.91 -13.42
N LYS A 157 -2.35 3.07 -14.05
CA LYS A 157 -1.42 4.18 -13.86
C LYS A 157 -1.98 5.11 -12.78
N CYS A 158 -1.21 5.34 -11.73
CA CYS A 158 -1.66 6.07 -10.55
C CYS A 158 -0.90 7.38 -10.34
N PRO A 159 -1.56 8.40 -9.77
CA PRO A 159 -0.92 9.60 -9.26
C PRO A 159 0.16 9.26 -8.23
N PRO A 160 1.26 10.02 -8.18
CA PRO A 160 2.30 9.82 -7.17
C PRO A 160 1.73 9.88 -5.76
N GLY A 161 2.15 8.96 -4.91
CA GLY A 161 1.76 8.92 -3.50
C GLY A 161 0.41 8.27 -3.19
N GLN A 162 -0.40 7.88 -4.19
CA GLN A 162 -1.66 7.15 -4.00
C GLN A 162 -1.48 5.62 -3.93
N ILE A 163 -0.32 5.06 -4.33
CA ILE A 163 0.03 3.66 -4.08
C ILE A 163 0.87 3.61 -2.81
N LYS A 164 0.28 3.13 -1.72
CA LYS A 164 1.00 2.77 -0.50
C LYS A 164 0.40 1.50 0.06
N GLY A 165 0.51 0.42 -0.70
CA GLY A 165 0.27 -0.93 -0.20
C GLY A 165 1.37 -1.29 0.79
N THR A 166 1.20 -0.95 2.06
CA THR A 166 2.05 -1.51 3.12
C THR A 166 1.34 -2.73 3.69
N ASP A 167 1.98 -3.90 3.66
CA ASP A 167 1.49 -5.13 4.31
C ASP A 167 1.46 -5.04 5.85
N PHE A 168 1.81 -3.88 6.39
CA PHE A 168 1.99 -3.61 7.80
C PHE A 168 1.12 -2.43 8.21
N PRO A 169 -0.17 -2.61 8.52
CA PRO A 169 -0.84 -1.62 9.33
C PRO A 169 -0.09 -1.56 10.68
N PRO A 170 0.42 -0.40 11.12
CA PRO A 170 0.96 -0.26 12.46
C PRO A 170 -0.20 -0.46 13.43
N VAL A 171 -0.08 -1.49 14.26
CA VAL A 171 -1.11 -1.84 15.22
C VAL A 171 -0.44 -2.08 16.56
N ASP A 172 -0.53 -1.06 17.41
CA ASP A 172 -0.31 -1.18 18.84
C ASP A 172 -1.63 -0.84 19.53
N SER A 173 -2.52 -1.84 19.62
CA SER A 173 -3.81 -1.71 20.29
C SER A 173 -4.18 -3.02 20.96
N ALA A 174 -4.60 -2.94 22.22
CA ALA A 174 -4.98 -4.09 23.04
C ALA A 174 -6.19 -4.87 22.47
N GLU A 175 -6.96 -4.28 21.55
CA GLU A 175 -8.23 -4.79 21.02
C GLU A 175 -8.07 -5.78 19.86
N VAL A 176 -6.88 -5.89 19.29
CA VAL A 176 -6.61 -6.71 18.10
C VAL A 176 -5.41 -7.61 18.32
N TYR A 177 -5.29 -8.66 17.52
CA TYR A 177 -4.16 -9.59 17.58
C TYR A 177 -3.84 -10.13 16.19
N TRP A 178 -2.57 -10.43 15.98
CA TRP A 178 -2.14 -11.21 14.84
C TRP A 178 -2.32 -12.69 15.14
N THR A 179 -2.88 -13.43 14.20
CA THR A 179 -2.85 -14.89 14.24
C THR A 179 -1.42 -15.40 14.11
N ASN A 180 -1.21 -16.67 14.43
CA ASN A 180 0.00 -17.36 13.99
C ASN A 180 0.07 -17.37 12.47
N TRP A 181 1.29 -17.49 11.95
CA TRP A 181 1.52 -17.72 10.53
C TRP A 181 0.88 -19.05 10.12
N SER A 182 0.26 -19.03 8.94
CA SER A 182 -0.32 -20.16 8.23
C SER A 182 0.44 -20.31 6.92
N ASP A 183 0.88 -21.54 6.68
CA ASP A 183 1.55 -22.01 5.47
C ASP A 183 0.86 -23.34 5.17
N GLN A 184 -0.08 -23.29 4.22
CA GLN A 184 -1.01 -24.35 3.86
C GLN A 184 -0.51 -25.13 2.65
N LEU A 185 0.07 -24.45 1.64
CA LEU A 185 0.45 -25.07 0.39
C LEU A 185 1.84 -24.65 -0.09
N THR A 186 2.83 -25.50 0.19
CA THR A 186 4.15 -25.37 -0.42
C THR A 186 4.10 -25.58 -1.94
N PRO A 187 4.58 -24.61 -2.76
CA PRO A 187 4.49 -24.68 -4.21
C PRO A 187 5.36 -25.80 -4.80
N ASN A 188 4.70 -26.79 -5.40
CA ASN A 188 5.35 -27.97 -5.98
C ASN A 188 4.70 -28.40 -7.31
N ALA A 189 5.33 -29.35 -7.99
CA ALA A 189 4.84 -29.88 -9.26
C ALA A 189 3.44 -30.51 -9.10
N PRO A 190 2.54 -30.38 -10.09
CA PRO A 190 2.82 -29.96 -11.47
C PRO A 190 2.60 -28.47 -11.76
N ASN A 191 1.89 -27.75 -10.90
CA ASN A 191 1.43 -26.37 -11.15
C ASN A 191 2.24 -25.29 -10.42
N TYR A 192 2.94 -25.65 -9.34
CA TYR A 192 3.72 -24.73 -8.51
C TYR A 192 2.88 -23.53 -8.03
N ASP A 193 1.61 -23.79 -7.74
CA ASP A 193 0.70 -22.83 -7.11
C ASP A 193 0.99 -22.78 -5.61
N ASP A 194 0.79 -21.61 -5.03
CA ASP A 194 0.82 -21.40 -3.59
C ASP A 194 -0.52 -20.76 -3.18
N ASP A 195 -1.31 -21.51 -2.41
CA ASP A 195 -2.68 -21.21 -2.01
C ASP A 195 -2.76 -21.12 -0.49
N GLU A 196 -2.61 -19.89 -0.01
CA GLU A 196 -2.73 -19.50 1.38
C GLU A 196 -4.10 -18.87 1.65
N GLY A 197 -5.14 -19.49 1.08
CA GLY A 197 -6.51 -19.04 1.18
C GLY A 197 -7.03 -18.95 2.61
N LEU A 198 -8.01 -18.07 2.84
CA LEU A 198 -8.60 -17.84 4.15
C LEU A 198 -9.22 -19.12 4.76
N ALA A 199 -9.85 -19.95 3.93
CA ALA A 199 -10.67 -21.09 4.34
C ALA A 199 -9.90 -22.20 5.08
N GLY A 200 -8.59 -22.34 4.89
CA GLY A 200 -7.75 -23.29 5.62
C GLY A 200 -6.76 -22.64 6.59
N SER A 201 -6.86 -21.32 6.79
CA SER A 201 -6.01 -20.58 7.70
C SER A 201 -6.57 -20.53 9.13
N ASN A 202 -5.75 -20.06 10.08
CA ASN A 202 -6.17 -19.80 11.47
C ASN A 202 -6.85 -18.44 11.67
N ALA A 203 -7.45 -17.89 10.62
CA ALA A 203 -8.08 -16.58 10.64
C ALA A 203 -9.41 -16.57 11.42
N CYS A 204 -9.75 -15.41 11.94
CA CYS A 204 -11.10 -15.13 12.45
C CYS A 204 -12.11 -15.00 11.31
N PHE A 205 -13.40 -15.06 11.63
CA PHE A 205 -14.50 -14.98 10.64
C PHE A 205 -14.46 -13.73 9.75
N LYS A 206 -13.95 -12.60 10.26
CA LYS A 206 -13.87 -11.35 9.51
C LYS A 206 -12.55 -10.63 9.79
N PRO A 207 -11.46 -11.01 9.11
CA PRO A 207 -10.16 -10.40 9.31
C PRO A 207 -10.16 -8.92 8.94
N ILE A 208 -9.40 -8.15 9.71
CA ILE A 208 -9.22 -6.71 9.50
C ILE A 208 -8.16 -6.47 8.42
N ALA A 209 -7.08 -7.24 8.48
CA ALA A 209 -5.97 -7.18 7.54
C ALA A 209 -5.40 -8.59 7.31
N VAL A 210 -4.71 -8.78 6.19
CA VAL A 210 -3.83 -9.93 5.94
C VAL A 210 -2.41 -9.40 5.79
N GLN A 211 -1.47 -10.13 6.33
CA GLN A 211 -0.05 -9.96 6.06
C GLN A 211 0.45 -11.23 5.39
N ALA A 212 1.18 -11.07 4.30
CA ALA A 212 1.79 -12.18 3.56
C ALA A 212 3.28 -11.91 3.35
N GLN A 213 4.10 -12.96 3.46
CA GLN A 213 5.53 -12.89 3.21
C GLN A 213 6.07 -14.25 2.79
N THR A 214 7.23 -14.28 2.16
CA THR A 214 7.95 -15.54 1.92
C THR A 214 8.38 -16.18 3.24
N LEU A 215 8.79 -17.46 3.19
CA LEU A 215 9.38 -18.10 4.36
C LEU A 215 10.64 -17.38 4.89
N ASP A 216 11.39 -16.75 3.98
CA ASP A 216 12.56 -15.90 4.28
C ASP A 216 12.19 -14.49 4.81
N GLY A 217 10.89 -14.18 4.93
CA GLY A 217 10.41 -12.92 5.50
C GLY A 217 10.34 -11.74 4.53
N ILE A 218 10.48 -11.98 3.23
CA ILE A 218 10.30 -10.93 2.21
C ILE A 218 8.79 -10.68 2.06
N PRO A 219 8.28 -9.46 2.27
CA PRO A 219 6.86 -9.14 2.09
C PRO A 219 6.37 -9.56 0.70
N ALA A 220 5.17 -10.13 0.63
CA ALA A 220 4.64 -10.67 -0.62
C ALA A 220 4.60 -9.62 -1.73
N ARG A 221 4.27 -8.36 -1.40
CA ARG A 221 4.23 -7.27 -2.39
C ARG A 221 5.59 -6.86 -2.95
N GLU A 222 6.69 -7.25 -2.31
CA GLU A 222 8.06 -6.93 -2.73
C GLU A 222 8.70 -8.03 -3.57
N THR A 223 8.04 -9.18 -3.72
CA THR A 223 8.64 -10.33 -4.40
C THR A 223 8.63 -10.23 -5.92
N GLY A 224 7.70 -9.44 -6.47
CA GLY A 224 7.42 -9.35 -7.90
C GLY A 224 6.48 -10.42 -8.46
N ASP A 225 5.99 -11.34 -7.62
CA ASP A 225 5.01 -12.35 -8.05
C ASP A 225 3.64 -11.72 -8.31
N VAL A 226 2.91 -12.28 -9.25
CA VAL A 226 1.56 -11.87 -9.62
C VAL A 226 0.56 -12.68 -8.79
N PHE A 227 -0.09 -12.03 -7.82
CA PHE A 227 -1.11 -12.66 -6.99
C PHE A 227 -2.50 -12.58 -7.63
N GLU A 228 -3.18 -13.72 -7.70
CA GLU A 228 -4.60 -13.83 -8.02
C GLU A 228 -5.46 -13.22 -6.92
N MET A 229 -5.13 -13.53 -5.66
CA MET A 229 -5.77 -12.94 -4.49
C MET A 229 -4.68 -12.54 -3.50
N LEU A 230 -4.88 -11.38 -2.86
CA LEU A 230 -4.12 -10.94 -1.68
C LEU A 230 -4.98 -9.96 -0.90
N SER A 231 -5.91 -10.49 -0.11
CA SER A 231 -6.91 -9.71 0.63
C SER A 231 -7.19 -10.31 2.01
N PRO A 232 -7.71 -9.52 2.96
CA PRO A 232 -8.19 -10.05 4.24
C PRO A 232 -9.39 -11.00 4.12
N GLN A 233 -10.12 -10.95 2.99
CA GLN A 233 -11.33 -11.75 2.76
C GLN A 233 -11.03 -13.11 2.11
N ASP A 234 -9.96 -13.19 1.33
CA ASP A 234 -9.64 -14.36 0.51
C ASP A 234 -8.32 -15.02 0.90
N GLY A 235 -7.41 -14.27 1.53
CA GLY A 235 -6.04 -14.71 1.79
C GLY A 235 -5.10 -14.41 0.63
N LEU A 236 -4.09 -15.26 0.44
CA LEU A 236 -3.17 -15.17 -0.69
C LEU A 236 -3.39 -16.36 -1.62
N LEU A 237 -3.51 -16.08 -2.92
CA LEU A 237 -3.49 -17.09 -3.96
C LEU A 237 -2.49 -16.64 -5.03
N CYS A 238 -1.43 -17.42 -5.20
CA CYS A 238 -0.48 -17.31 -6.28
C CYS A 238 -0.62 -18.53 -7.19
N ARG A 239 -0.85 -18.30 -8.48
CA ARG A 239 -0.80 -19.38 -9.47
C ARG A 239 0.56 -19.41 -10.14
N GLY A 240 1.24 -20.55 -10.13
CA GLY A 240 2.54 -20.75 -10.75
C GLY A 240 2.45 -20.45 -12.25
N THR A 241 1.36 -20.88 -12.90
CA THR A 241 1.10 -20.60 -14.33
C THR A 241 0.98 -19.12 -14.71
N HIS A 242 0.73 -18.23 -13.74
CA HIS A 242 0.66 -16.78 -13.96
C HIS A 242 2.02 -16.10 -13.79
N GLN A 243 3.03 -16.83 -13.28
CA GLN A 243 4.37 -16.30 -13.05
C GLN A 243 5.24 -16.43 -14.30
N PRO A 244 6.15 -15.47 -14.56
CA PRO A 244 7.14 -15.59 -15.64
C PRO A 244 8.01 -16.84 -15.54
N GLY A 245 8.26 -17.34 -14.31
CA GLY A 245 9.03 -18.56 -14.04
C GLY A 245 8.19 -19.84 -13.95
N ASN A 246 6.88 -19.78 -14.22
CA ASN A 246 5.92 -20.88 -14.01
C ASN A 246 5.91 -21.45 -12.57
N GLN A 247 6.32 -20.66 -11.58
CA GLN A 247 6.40 -21.07 -10.18
C GLN A 247 6.20 -19.86 -9.27
N CYS A 248 5.36 -20.03 -8.26
CA CYS A 248 5.24 -19.11 -7.15
C CYS A 248 6.39 -19.29 -6.15
N LYS A 249 6.78 -18.21 -5.48
CA LYS A 249 7.54 -18.35 -4.24
C LYS A 249 6.66 -18.96 -3.16
N ASP A 250 7.31 -19.44 -2.11
CA ASP A 250 6.68 -20.10 -0.96
C ASP A 250 6.32 -19.05 0.09
N TYR A 251 5.02 -18.80 0.27
CA TYR A 251 4.45 -17.78 1.12
C TYR A 251 3.80 -18.36 2.37
N ARG A 252 3.65 -17.48 3.35
CA ARG A 252 2.82 -17.70 4.52
C ARG A 252 2.01 -16.46 4.80
N VAL A 253 0.81 -16.66 5.33
CA VAL A 253 -0.11 -15.58 5.68
C VAL A 253 -0.39 -15.56 7.18
N ARG A 254 -0.67 -14.37 7.71
CA ARG A 254 -1.31 -14.22 9.01
C ARG A 254 -2.32 -13.08 8.95
N TYR A 255 -3.27 -13.11 9.86
CA TYR A 255 -4.41 -12.21 9.81
C TYR A 255 -4.45 -11.35 11.06
N LEU A 256 -4.83 -10.09 10.88
CA LEU A 256 -5.14 -9.21 11.98
C LEU A 256 -6.62 -9.39 12.32
N CYS A 257 -6.88 -9.83 13.55
CA CYS A 257 -8.20 -10.13 14.05
C CYS A 257 -8.57 -9.24 15.23
N SER A 258 -9.87 -8.96 15.36
CA SER A 258 -10.44 -8.36 16.57
C SER A 258 -10.53 -9.41 17.67
N LYS A 259 -10.26 -9.03 18.92
CA LYS A 259 -10.50 -9.89 20.10
C LYS A 259 -12.00 -9.94 20.50
N GLY A 260 -12.83 -9.10 19.91
CA GLY A 260 -14.28 -9.03 20.14
C GLY A 260 -15.07 -9.01 18.83
#